data_AF-A0A5S5DY41-F1
#
_entry.id   AF-A0A5S5DY41-F1
#
_cell.length_a   1.000
_cell.length_b   1.000
_cell.length_c   1.000
_cell.angle_alpha   90.00
_cell.angle_beta   90.00
_cell.angle_gamma   90.00
#
_symmetry.space_group_name_H-M   'P 1'
#
loop_
_entity.id
_entity.type
_entity.pdbx_description
1 polymer ?
#
loop_
_entity_poly.entity_id
_entity_poly.type
_entity_poly.pdbx_seq_one_letter_code
_entity_poly.pdbx_strand_id
1 'polypeptide(L)'
;MDPFFWGFTLSIFSLFLLLMNAFLFSLKMKKRNKLYKTVTAYLVILFFVELLCNLIGYLKPGENSFLSHFYFNSQFLLLSIFFRELFIDITLKKIVIVSYVTITLLITAGYVLNPKIFWQFNLFEIVSTSALLVIYGFIHLFNTLNNKKEYFYFSIGLILYLICSSLIFMSGNYQLVFIEDPYIDIWIFNTFFYILFQFLIFKEWLFINKVANNGR
;
A
#
# COMPACT_ATOMS: atom_id res chain seq x y z
N MET A 1 -4.93 25.52 16.92
CA MET A 1 -4.29 25.09 15.65
C MET A 1 -5.32 24.26 14.92
N ASP A 2 -5.62 24.59 13.66
CA ASP A 2 -6.73 23.98 12.94
C ASP A 2 -6.48 22.48 12.69
N PRO A 3 -7.46 21.60 12.93
CA PRO A 3 -7.34 20.15 12.71
C PRO A 3 -6.83 19.78 11.30
N PHE A 4 -7.18 20.60 10.30
CA PHE A 4 -6.71 20.48 8.93
C PHE A 4 -5.18 20.57 8.80
N PHE A 5 -4.54 21.46 9.56
CA PHE A 5 -3.09 21.62 9.54
C PHE A 5 -2.37 20.38 10.10
N TRP A 6 -2.95 19.74 11.13
CA TRP A 6 -2.41 18.50 11.70
C TRP A 6 -2.50 17.32 10.74
N GLY A 7 -3.64 17.13 10.07
CA GLY A 7 -3.79 16.07 9.07
C GLY A 7 -2.80 16.23 7.90
N PHE A 8 -2.66 17.45 7.38
CA PHE A 8 -1.77 17.73 6.26
C PHE A 8 -0.28 17.58 6.62
N THR A 9 0.14 18.07 7.79
CA THR A 9 1.53 17.90 8.27
C THR A 9 1.90 16.44 8.47
N LEU A 10 0.98 15.63 9.03
CA LEU A 10 1.18 14.18 9.15
C LEU A 10 1.28 13.51 7.77
N SER A 11 0.47 13.93 6.80
CA SER A 11 0.54 13.44 5.43
C SER A 11 1.91 13.70 4.80
N ILE A 12 2.43 14.93 4.90
CA ILE A 12 3.78 15.29 4.42
C ILE A 12 4.86 14.46 5.11
N PHE A 13 4.76 14.26 6.44
CA PHE A 13 5.70 13.44 7.17
C PHE A 13 5.70 11.99 6.67
N SER A 14 4.53 11.43 6.39
CA SER A 14 4.40 10.09 5.83
C SER A 14 4.99 9.97 4.41
N LEU A 15 4.80 11.00 3.58
CA LEU A 15 5.40 11.11 2.25
C LEU A 15 6.94 11.17 2.33
N PHE A 16 7.49 11.89 3.31
CA PHE A 16 8.92 11.93 3.55
C PHE A 16 9.49 10.56 3.93
N LEU A 17 8.81 9.80 4.80
CA LEU A 17 9.23 8.43 5.14
C LEU A 17 9.20 7.50 3.93
N LEU A 18 8.18 7.61 3.09
CA LEU A 18 8.09 6.86 1.84
C LEU A 18 9.23 7.22 0.89
N LEU A 19 9.55 8.50 0.73
CA LEU A 19 10.69 8.97 -0.07
C LEU A 19 12.01 8.39 0.45
N MET A 20 12.23 8.44 1.78
CA MET A 20 13.41 7.87 2.41
C MET A 20 13.54 6.37 2.10
N ASN A 21 12.46 5.60 2.27
CA ASN A 21 12.45 4.18 1.94
C ASN A 21 12.70 3.93 0.43
N ALA A 22 12.02 4.66 -0.46
CA ALA A 22 12.21 4.54 -1.90
C ALA A 22 13.67 4.82 -2.30
N PHE A 23 14.28 5.85 -1.73
CA PHE A 23 15.68 6.19 -1.96
C PHE A 23 16.64 5.10 -1.44
N LEU A 24 16.46 4.64 -0.20
CA LEU A 24 17.30 3.61 0.41
C LEU A 24 17.25 2.27 -0.34
N PHE A 25 16.08 1.86 -0.82
CA PHE A 25 15.92 0.68 -1.66
C PHE A 25 16.60 0.88 -3.02
N SER A 26 16.40 2.04 -3.64
CA SER A 26 16.99 2.36 -4.96
C SER A 26 18.52 2.31 -4.96
N LEU A 27 19.19 2.83 -3.92
CA LEU A 27 20.65 2.85 -3.81
C LEU A 27 21.31 1.47 -3.93
N LYS A 28 20.65 0.42 -3.44
CA LYS A 28 21.21 -0.94 -3.40
C LYS A 28 20.65 -1.86 -4.49
N MET A 29 19.75 -1.38 -5.33
CA MET A 29 18.96 -2.19 -6.27
C MET A 29 19.81 -2.98 -7.30
N LYS A 30 20.91 -2.41 -7.82
CA LYS A 30 21.67 -2.99 -8.95
C LYS A 30 22.17 -4.42 -8.69
N LYS A 31 22.55 -4.73 -7.45
CA LYS A 31 23.15 -6.03 -7.06
C LYS A 31 22.15 -6.96 -6.33
N ARG A 32 20.85 -6.68 -6.42
CA ARG A 32 19.81 -7.38 -5.65
C ARG A 32 18.91 -8.24 -6.53
N ASN A 33 18.23 -9.19 -5.89
CA ASN A 33 17.33 -10.13 -6.54
C ASN A 33 16.06 -9.45 -7.09
N LYS A 34 15.27 -10.21 -7.86
CA LYS A 34 14.05 -9.71 -8.51
C LYS A 34 12.99 -9.21 -7.51
N LEU A 35 12.85 -9.88 -6.36
CA LEU A 35 11.95 -9.46 -5.28
C LEU A 35 12.28 -8.06 -4.77
N TYR A 36 13.55 -7.81 -4.47
CA TYR A 36 14.00 -6.50 -3.99
C TYR A 36 13.74 -5.39 -5.00
N LYS A 37 13.98 -5.67 -6.29
CA LYS A 37 13.67 -4.75 -7.39
C LYS A 37 12.18 -4.45 -7.48
N THR A 38 11.33 -5.45 -7.25
CA THR A 38 9.87 -5.28 -7.26
C THR A 38 9.40 -4.39 -6.11
N VAL A 39 9.93 -4.60 -4.89
CA VAL A 39 9.65 -3.73 -3.74
C VAL A 39 10.16 -2.31 -3.98
N THR A 40 11.31 -2.15 -4.63
CA THR A 40 11.84 -0.82 -4.99
C THR A 40 10.90 -0.11 -5.96
N ALA A 41 10.45 -0.79 -7.02
CA ALA A 41 9.49 -0.24 -7.97
C ALA A 41 8.16 0.14 -7.30
N TYR A 42 7.67 -0.71 -6.40
CA TYR A 42 6.51 -0.43 -5.54
C TYR A 42 6.65 0.88 -4.77
N LEU A 43 7.74 1.07 -4.04
CA LEU A 43 7.97 2.28 -3.24
C LEU A 43 8.09 3.54 -4.11
N VAL A 44 8.80 3.46 -5.23
CA VAL A 44 8.99 4.61 -6.14
C VAL A 44 7.69 5.02 -6.80
N ILE A 45 6.91 4.05 -7.31
CA ILE A 45 5.62 4.35 -7.95
C ILE A 45 4.65 4.95 -6.95
N LEU A 46 4.53 4.36 -5.74
CA LEU A 46 3.67 4.94 -4.70
C LEU A 46 4.15 6.32 -4.25
N PHE A 47 5.45 6.59 -4.21
CA PHE A 47 5.95 7.92 -3.90
C PHE A 47 5.42 8.97 -4.88
N PHE A 48 5.44 8.69 -6.18
CA PHE A 48 4.92 9.63 -7.17
C PHE A 48 3.41 9.80 -7.07
N VAL A 49 2.65 8.72 -6.87
CA VAL A 49 1.20 8.82 -6.68
C VAL A 49 0.86 9.66 -5.44
N GLU A 50 1.52 9.40 -4.31
CA GLU A 50 1.30 10.11 -3.05
C GLU A 50 1.72 11.58 -3.13
N LEU A 51 2.82 11.87 -3.82
CA LEU A 51 3.26 13.24 -4.10
C LEU A 51 2.19 14.00 -4.89
N LEU A 52 1.61 13.38 -5.94
CA LEU A 52 0.52 13.97 -6.70
C LEU A 52 -0.74 14.15 -5.84
N CYS A 53 -1.08 13.18 -4.97
CA CYS A 53 -2.20 13.29 -4.03
C CYS A 53 -2.07 14.51 -3.12
N ASN A 54 -0.87 14.72 -2.57
CA ASN A 54 -0.57 15.85 -1.68
C ASN A 54 -0.55 17.19 -2.43
N LEU A 55 0.06 17.23 -3.63
CA LEU A 55 0.09 18.44 -4.46
C LEU A 55 -1.31 18.88 -4.89
N ILE A 56 -2.11 17.96 -5.44
CA ILE A 56 -3.49 18.27 -5.85
C ILE A 56 -4.36 18.58 -4.63
N GLY A 57 -4.23 17.82 -3.54
CA GLY A 57 -4.98 18.08 -2.31
C GLY A 57 -4.69 19.45 -1.71
N TYR A 58 -3.47 19.98 -1.87
CA TYR A 58 -3.10 21.32 -1.44
C TYR A 58 -3.62 22.41 -2.40
N LEU A 59 -3.48 22.21 -3.72
CA LEU A 59 -3.89 23.20 -4.73
C LEU A 59 -5.41 23.27 -4.91
N LYS A 60 -6.09 22.12 -4.81
CA LYS A 60 -7.52 21.93 -5.01
C LYS A 60 -8.08 20.90 -4.01
N PRO A 61 -8.39 21.33 -2.78
CA PRO A 61 -8.90 20.44 -1.74
C PRO A 61 -10.11 19.62 -2.20
N GLY A 62 -10.05 18.29 -2.04
CA GLY A 62 -11.14 17.38 -2.38
C GLY A 62 -11.18 16.88 -3.83
N GLU A 63 -10.39 17.43 -4.75
CA GLU A 63 -10.36 16.98 -6.16
C GLU A 63 -9.39 15.81 -6.41
N ASN A 64 -8.74 15.27 -5.37
CA ASN A 64 -7.73 14.22 -5.50
C ASN A 64 -8.29 12.78 -5.42
N SER A 65 -9.61 12.60 -5.27
CA SER A 65 -10.22 11.26 -5.10
C SER A 65 -9.89 10.29 -6.23
N PHE A 66 -9.79 10.77 -7.48
CA PHE A 66 -9.45 9.93 -8.64
C PHE A 66 -8.04 9.32 -8.53
N LEU A 67 -7.12 9.95 -7.79
CA LEU A 67 -5.76 9.42 -7.59
C LEU A 67 -5.74 8.15 -6.76
N SER A 68 -6.79 7.90 -5.96
CA SER A 68 -6.94 6.63 -5.25
C SER A 68 -6.92 5.44 -6.21
N HIS A 69 -7.48 5.57 -7.41
CA HIS A 69 -7.45 4.49 -8.41
C HIS A 69 -6.04 4.14 -8.84
N PHE A 70 -5.20 5.16 -9.03
CA PHE A 70 -3.79 4.96 -9.37
C PHE A 70 -3.04 4.34 -8.20
N TYR A 71 -3.35 4.74 -6.97
CA TYR A 71 -2.75 4.19 -5.77
C TYR A 71 -3.06 2.70 -5.62
N PHE A 72 -4.34 2.33 -5.54
CA PHE A 72 -4.77 0.96 -5.28
C PHE A 72 -4.44 0.01 -6.43
N ASN A 73 -4.62 0.41 -7.69
CA ASN A 73 -4.25 -0.44 -8.83
C ASN A 73 -2.74 -0.63 -8.95
N SER A 74 -1.93 0.42 -8.74
CA SER A 74 -0.47 0.29 -8.79
C SER A 74 0.05 -0.59 -7.64
N GLN A 75 -0.49 -0.38 -6.43
CA GLN A 75 -0.22 -1.22 -5.27
C GLN A 75 -0.59 -2.68 -5.56
N PHE A 76 -1.78 -2.94 -6.08
CA PHE A 76 -2.26 -4.28 -6.37
C PHE A 76 -1.41 -5.00 -7.42
N LEU A 77 -1.07 -4.32 -8.52
CA LEU A 77 -0.21 -4.85 -9.57
C LEU A 77 1.18 -5.23 -9.02
N LEU A 78 1.86 -4.28 -8.38
CA LEU A 78 3.25 -4.47 -7.96
C LEU A 78 3.36 -5.49 -6.83
N LEU A 79 2.41 -5.49 -5.90
CA LEU A 79 2.40 -6.46 -4.82
C LEU A 79 1.93 -7.85 -5.28
N SER A 80 1.05 -7.95 -6.29
CA SER A 80 0.74 -9.25 -6.92
C SER A 80 1.97 -9.84 -7.60
N ILE A 81 2.76 -9.03 -8.31
CA ILE A 81 4.05 -9.46 -8.86
C ILE A 81 4.98 -9.90 -7.72
N PHE A 82 5.09 -9.11 -6.65
CA PHE A 82 5.92 -9.44 -5.49
C PHE A 82 5.54 -10.79 -4.89
N PHE A 83 4.26 -11.02 -4.54
CA PHE A 83 3.82 -12.27 -3.93
C PHE A 83 3.95 -13.47 -4.87
N ARG A 84 3.70 -13.30 -6.17
CA ARG A 84 3.96 -14.34 -7.17
C ARG A 84 5.44 -14.77 -7.20
N GLU A 85 6.36 -13.82 -7.10
CA GLU A 85 7.79 -14.13 -7.07
C GLU A 85 8.24 -14.67 -5.70
N LEU A 86 7.54 -14.29 -4.63
CA LEU A 86 7.85 -14.66 -3.25
C LEU A 86 7.44 -16.10 -2.95
N PHE A 87 6.27 -16.52 -3.45
CA PHE A 87 5.80 -17.89 -3.26
C PHE A 87 6.67 -18.88 -4.04
N ILE A 88 6.95 -20.03 -3.44
CA ILE A 88 7.66 -21.13 -4.10
C ILE A 88 6.66 -22.04 -4.81
N ASP A 89 5.53 -22.33 -4.15
CA ASP A 89 4.46 -23.20 -4.64
C ASP A 89 3.83 -22.68 -5.94
N ILE A 90 3.75 -23.55 -6.95
CA ILE A 90 3.26 -23.21 -8.29
C ILE A 90 1.75 -22.91 -8.30
N THR A 91 0.99 -23.54 -7.41
CA THR A 91 -0.46 -23.33 -7.27
C THR A 91 -0.74 -21.95 -6.71
N LEU A 92 -0.01 -21.53 -5.66
CA LEU A 92 -0.10 -20.17 -5.11
C LEU A 92 0.24 -19.11 -6.16
N LYS A 93 1.29 -19.34 -6.97
CA LYS A 93 1.62 -18.42 -8.09
C LYS A 93 0.48 -18.27 -9.09
N LYS A 94 -0.16 -19.39 -9.46
CA LYS A 94 -1.31 -19.39 -10.37
C LYS A 94 -2.51 -18.66 -9.75
N ILE A 95 -2.79 -18.90 -8.47
CA ILE A 95 -3.86 -18.22 -7.74
C ILE A 95 -3.66 -16.71 -7.77
N VAL A 96 -2.44 -16.22 -7.48
CA VAL A 96 -2.12 -14.78 -7.53
C VAL A 96 -2.39 -14.20 -8.93
N ILE A 97 -1.97 -14.89 -10.00
CA ILE A 97 -2.20 -14.43 -11.38
C ILE A 97 -3.69 -14.40 -11.73
N VAL A 98 -4.41 -15.49 -11.48
CA VAL A 98 -5.82 -15.62 -11.87
C VAL A 98 -6.67 -14.59 -11.14
N SER A 99 -6.46 -14.43 -9.84
CA SER A 99 -7.19 -13.43 -9.04
C SER A 99 -6.80 -11.99 -9.39
N TYR A 100 -5.53 -11.70 -9.69
CA TYR A 100 -5.11 -10.40 -10.23
C TYR A 100 -5.87 -10.07 -11.52
N VAL A 101 -5.82 -10.98 -12.50
CA VAL A 101 -6.50 -10.78 -13.79
C VAL A 101 -8.01 -10.62 -13.60
N THR A 102 -8.62 -11.46 -12.77
CA THR A 102 -10.07 -11.42 -12.51
C THR A 102 -10.49 -10.09 -11.89
N ILE A 103 -9.83 -9.63 -10.83
CA ILE A 103 -10.17 -8.38 -10.15
C ILE A 103 -9.92 -7.17 -11.05
N THR A 104 -8.79 -7.13 -11.77
CA THR A 104 -8.52 -6.05 -12.71
C THR A 104 -9.57 -5.98 -13.83
N LEU A 105 -10.02 -7.12 -14.36
CA LEU A 105 -11.10 -7.16 -15.36
C LEU A 105 -12.43 -6.64 -14.79
N LEU A 106 -12.80 -7.04 -13.57
CA LEU A 106 -14.03 -6.58 -12.92
C LEU A 106 -14.00 -5.07 -12.65
N ILE A 107 -12.88 -4.54 -12.14
CA ILE A 107 -12.69 -3.10 -11.92
C ILE A 107 -12.78 -2.35 -13.26
N THR A 108 -12.08 -2.83 -14.28
CA THR A 108 -12.08 -2.21 -15.62
C THR A 108 -13.49 -2.21 -16.23
N ALA A 109 -14.21 -3.33 -16.14
CA ALA A 109 -15.60 -3.41 -16.59
C ALA A 109 -16.50 -2.43 -15.84
N GLY A 110 -16.29 -2.27 -14.52
CA GLY A 110 -16.97 -1.26 -13.72
C GLY A 110 -16.78 0.16 -14.26
N TYR A 111 -15.55 0.55 -14.61
CA TYR A 111 -15.26 1.87 -15.17
C TYR A 111 -15.84 2.08 -16.57
N VAL A 112 -15.86 1.04 -17.41
CA VAL A 112 -16.46 1.10 -18.74
C VAL A 112 -17.99 1.26 -18.66
N LEU A 113 -18.63 0.55 -17.73
CA LEU A 113 -20.09 0.59 -17.56
C LEU A 113 -20.57 1.88 -16.89
N ASN A 114 -19.80 2.42 -15.94
CA ASN A 114 -20.13 3.67 -15.28
C ASN A 114 -18.90 4.54 -15.04
N PRO A 115 -18.50 5.37 -16.03
CA PRO A 115 -17.32 6.22 -15.93
C PRO A 115 -17.35 7.22 -14.76
N LYS A 116 -18.54 7.53 -14.22
CA LYS A 116 -18.68 8.48 -13.11
C LYS A 116 -18.01 8.00 -11.82
N ILE A 117 -17.86 6.68 -11.63
CA ILE A 117 -17.24 6.11 -10.43
C ILE A 117 -15.73 6.36 -10.38
N PHE A 118 -15.11 6.79 -11.48
CA PHE A 118 -13.69 7.17 -11.55
C PHE A 118 -13.37 8.47 -10.80
N TRP A 119 -14.38 9.32 -10.60
CA TRP A 119 -14.20 10.59 -9.89
C TRP A 119 -14.41 10.48 -8.38
N GLN A 120 -14.63 9.26 -7.88
CA GLN A 120 -15.03 8.98 -6.50
C GLN A 120 -14.22 7.79 -5.96
N PHE A 121 -14.21 7.58 -4.63
CA PHE A 121 -13.62 6.37 -4.08
C PHE A 121 -14.44 5.13 -4.49
N ASN A 122 -13.82 4.24 -5.28
CA ASN A 122 -14.43 2.97 -5.65
C ASN A 122 -14.22 1.94 -4.53
N LEU A 123 -15.20 1.79 -3.64
CA LEU A 123 -15.13 0.86 -2.51
C LEU A 123 -14.88 -0.58 -2.94
N PHE A 124 -15.47 -1.01 -4.06
CA PHE A 124 -15.24 -2.36 -4.58
C PHE A 124 -13.77 -2.57 -4.93
N GLU A 125 -13.14 -1.62 -5.63
CA GLU A 125 -11.71 -1.67 -5.95
C GLU A 125 -10.87 -1.71 -4.66
N ILE A 126 -11.13 -0.80 -3.73
CA ILE A 126 -10.35 -0.67 -2.49
C ILE A 126 -10.39 -1.97 -1.69
N VAL A 127 -11.58 -2.51 -1.46
CA VAL A 127 -11.79 -3.71 -0.64
C VAL A 127 -11.27 -4.95 -1.35
N SER A 128 -11.58 -5.15 -2.64
CA SER A 128 -11.20 -6.37 -3.36
C SER A 128 -9.68 -6.49 -3.53
N THR A 129 -9.00 -5.40 -3.91
CA THR A 129 -7.54 -5.38 -4.06
C THR A 129 -6.84 -5.56 -2.72
N SER A 130 -7.28 -4.85 -1.67
CA SER A 130 -6.69 -4.95 -0.34
C SER A 130 -6.89 -6.33 0.27
N ALA A 131 -8.09 -6.91 0.16
CA ALA A 131 -8.40 -8.22 0.72
C ALA A 131 -7.52 -9.33 0.12
N LEU A 132 -7.30 -9.33 -1.19
CA LEU A 132 -6.40 -10.30 -1.83
C LEU A 132 -4.96 -10.16 -1.36
N LEU A 133 -4.44 -8.92 -1.28
CA LEU A 133 -3.09 -8.68 -0.77
C LEU A 133 -2.93 -9.07 0.69
N VAL A 134 -3.95 -8.86 1.52
CA VAL A 134 -4.00 -9.31 2.91
C VAL A 134 -3.97 -10.84 2.97
N ILE A 135 -4.75 -11.54 2.14
CA ILE A 135 -4.72 -13.01 2.05
C ILE A 135 -3.33 -13.50 1.67
N TYR A 136 -2.68 -12.89 0.66
CA TYR A 136 -1.31 -13.27 0.29
C TYR A 136 -0.31 -13.01 1.42
N GLY A 137 -0.45 -11.88 2.10
CA GLY A 137 0.34 -11.55 3.28
C GLY A 137 0.23 -12.62 4.35
N PHE A 138 -1.00 -13.04 4.70
CA PHE A 138 -1.22 -14.10 5.68
C PHE A 138 -0.62 -15.43 5.25
N ILE A 139 -0.86 -15.87 4.00
CA ILE A 139 -0.26 -17.09 3.45
C ILE A 139 1.26 -17.04 3.56
N HIS A 140 1.87 -15.90 3.22
CA HIS A 140 3.31 -15.71 3.37
C HIS A 140 3.76 -15.82 4.82
N LEU A 141 3.07 -15.17 5.77
CA LEU A 141 3.42 -15.27 7.19
C LEU A 141 3.35 -16.71 7.70
N PHE A 142 2.30 -17.46 7.34
CA PHE A 142 2.18 -18.88 7.70
C PHE A 142 3.33 -19.72 7.14
N ASN A 143 3.70 -19.51 5.87
CA ASN A 143 4.82 -20.22 5.24
C ASN A 143 6.18 -19.88 5.87
N THR A 144 6.30 -18.69 6.47
CA THR A 144 7.54 -18.19 7.07
C THR A 144 7.70 -18.58 8.54
N LEU A 145 6.67 -19.10 9.22
CA LEU A 145 6.77 -19.58 10.61
C LEU A 145 7.82 -20.68 10.79
N ASN A 146 7.99 -21.54 9.78
CA ASN A 146 8.94 -22.66 9.81
C ASN A 146 10.22 -22.41 8.98
N ASN A 147 10.36 -21.23 8.36
CA ASN A 147 11.39 -20.95 7.36
C ASN A 147 12.16 -19.65 7.64
N LYS A 148 13.08 -19.29 6.74
CA LYS A 148 13.81 -18.01 6.80
C LYS A 148 12.82 -16.84 6.72
N LYS A 149 13.03 -15.83 7.57
CA LYS A 149 12.21 -14.61 7.69
C LYS A 149 12.39 -13.62 6.53
N GLU A 150 12.28 -14.07 5.28
CA GLU A 150 12.37 -13.19 4.12
C GLU A 150 11.12 -12.30 4.04
N TYR A 151 11.27 -10.97 3.97
CA TYR A 151 10.15 -10.02 3.83
C TYR A 151 9.06 -10.12 4.91
N PHE A 152 9.44 -10.56 6.11
CA PHE A 152 8.53 -10.78 7.23
C PHE A 152 7.97 -9.46 7.78
N TYR A 153 8.82 -8.46 8.05
CA TYR A 153 8.35 -7.18 8.58
C TYR A 153 7.54 -6.42 7.53
N PHE A 154 7.95 -6.51 6.27
CA PHE A 154 7.18 -5.97 5.15
C PHE A 154 5.76 -6.53 5.12
N SER A 155 5.61 -7.86 5.23
CA SER A 155 4.30 -8.52 5.13
C SER A 155 3.40 -8.20 6.32
N ILE A 156 3.93 -8.18 7.55
CA ILE A 156 3.15 -7.77 8.73
C ILE A 156 2.67 -6.32 8.58
N GLY A 157 3.57 -5.42 8.18
CA GLY A 157 3.22 -4.02 8.01
C GLY A 157 2.18 -3.80 6.92
N LEU A 158 2.30 -4.52 5.81
CA LEU A 158 1.35 -4.49 4.71
C LEU A 158 -0.03 -4.96 5.18
N ILE A 159 -0.13 -6.11 5.84
CA ILE A 159 -1.41 -6.65 6.33
C ILE A 159 -2.08 -5.66 7.28
N LEU A 160 -1.32 -5.16 8.26
CA LEU A 160 -1.84 -4.23 9.26
C LEU A 160 -2.37 -2.95 8.60
N TYR A 161 -1.58 -2.35 7.70
CA TYR A 161 -1.99 -1.15 6.98
C TYR A 161 -3.22 -1.40 6.12
N LEU A 162 -3.26 -2.47 5.32
CA LEU A 162 -4.36 -2.72 4.40
C LEU A 162 -5.68 -3.05 5.10
N ILE A 163 -5.65 -3.81 6.20
CA ILE A 163 -6.85 -4.08 7.00
C ILE A 163 -7.39 -2.77 7.58
N CYS A 164 -6.55 -1.99 8.25
CA CYS A 164 -6.99 -0.74 8.87
C CYS A 164 -7.45 0.29 7.83
N SER A 165 -6.69 0.45 6.73
CA SER A 165 -7.02 1.37 5.65
C SER A 165 -8.35 1.00 4.99
N SER A 166 -8.54 -0.27 4.62
CA SER A 166 -9.79 -0.72 3.99
C SER A 166 -11.01 -0.52 4.90
N LEU A 167 -10.89 -0.79 6.20
CA LEU A 167 -11.94 -0.51 7.17
C LEU A 167 -12.26 0.99 7.26
N ILE A 168 -11.24 1.85 7.27
CA ILE A 168 -11.41 3.30 7.28
C ILE A 168 -12.15 3.78 6.03
N PHE A 169 -11.77 3.29 4.84
CA PHE A 169 -12.46 3.62 3.59
C PHE A 169 -13.92 3.13 3.58
N MET A 170 -14.18 1.95 4.14
CA MET A 170 -15.54 1.43 4.28
C MET A 170 -16.39 2.30 5.23
N SER A 171 -15.81 2.80 6.33
CA SER A 171 -16.53 3.67 7.28
C SER A 171 -16.65 5.12 6.81
N GLY A 172 -15.63 5.65 6.13
CA GLY A 172 -15.53 7.08 5.78
C GLY A 172 -16.41 7.52 4.59
N ASN A 173 -16.99 6.57 3.85
CA ASN A 173 -17.88 6.87 2.72
C ASN A 173 -19.36 7.05 3.13
N TYR A 174 -19.72 6.65 4.35
CA TYR A 174 -21.01 7.00 4.95
C TYR A 174 -20.82 8.34 5.68
N GLN A 175 -21.81 9.23 5.62
CA GLN A 175 -21.82 10.61 6.16
C GLN A 175 -21.64 10.73 7.70
N LEU A 176 -20.84 9.86 8.33
CA LEU A 176 -20.76 9.62 9.76
C LEU A 176 -19.38 9.91 10.38
N VAL A 177 -18.55 10.75 9.73
CA VAL A 177 -17.29 11.25 10.35
C VAL A 177 -17.40 12.74 10.67
N PHE A 178 -18.61 13.19 10.99
CA PHE A 178 -18.83 14.32 11.90
C PHE A 178 -19.36 13.75 13.22
N ILE A 179 -18.61 12.82 13.82
CA ILE A 179 -18.85 12.48 15.23
C ILE A 179 -18.31 13.66 16.02
N GLU A 180 -19.26 14.32 16.67
CA GLU A 180 -19.12 15.44 17.57
C GLU A 180 -17.95 15.24 18.55
N ASP A 181 -17.27 16.36 18.81
CA ASP A 181 -16.22 16.63 19.79
C ASP A 181 -15.60 15.43 20.57
N PRO A 182 -14.30 15.09 20.37
CA PRO A 182 -13.31 15.79 19.56
C PRO A 182 -13.32 15.36 18.09
N TYR A 183 -13.16 16.35 17.21
CA TYR A 183 -13.00 16.25 15.76
C TYR A 183 -11.69 15.54 15.35
N ILE A 184 -11.56 14.25 15.65
CA ILE A 184 -10.46 13.44 15.09
C ILE A 184 -10.94 12.90 13.76
N ASP A 185 -10.41 13.50 12.69
CA ASP A 185 -10.60 13.01 11.34
C ASP A 185 -10.09 11.56 11.24
N ILE A 186 -10.97 10.64 10.81
CA ILE A 186 -10.64 9.23 10.64
C ILE A 186 -9.45 9.02 9.69
N TRP A 187 -9.23 9.97 8.78
CA TRP A 187 -8.09 9.97 7.87
C TRP A 187 -6.74 10.06 8.60
N ILE A 188 -6.68 10.65 9.81
CA ILE A 188 -5.46 10.68 10.64
C ILE A 188 -5.03 9.26 11.03
N PHE A 189 -5.97 8.38 11.35
CA PHE A 189 -5.66 6.98 11.67
C PHE A 189 -5.08 6.25 10.46
N ASN A 190 -5.60 6.51 9.26
CA ASN A 190 -5.07 5.92 8.02
C ASN A 190 -3.60 6.32 7.83
N THR A 191 -3.28 7.61 8.01
CA THR A 191 -1.90 8.13 7.94
C THR A 191 -1.01 7.53 9.03
N PHE A 192 -1.53 7.36 10.25
CA PHE A 192 -0.79 6.72 11.34
C PHE A 192 -0.40 5.26 11.01
N PHE A 193 -1.34 4.45 10.53
CA PHE A 193 -1.04 3.07 10.11
C PHE A 193 -0.10 3.02 8.91
N TYR A 194 -0.19 4.00 8.01
CA TYR A 194 0.76 4.12 6.91
C TYR A 194 2.18 4.44 7.40
N ILE A 195 2.34 5.35 8.36
CA ILE A 195 3.62 5.66 9.00
C ILE A 195 4.21 4.40 9.66
N LEU A 196 3.39 3.64 10.41
CA LEU A 196 3.81 2.37 11.01
C LEU A 196 4.29 1.37 9.95
N PHE A 197 3.59 1.29 8.82
CA PHE A 197 4.02 0.47 7.69
C PHE A 197 5.36 0.94 7.13
N GLN A 198 5.57 2.24 6.93
CA GLN A 198 6.87 2.78 6.49
C GLN A 198 8.02 2.42 7.44
N PHE A 199 7.78 2.45 8.76
CA PHE A 199 8.78 1.99 9.74
C PHE A 199 9.11 0.50 9.59
N LEU A 200 8.11 -0.35 9.33
CA LEU A 200 8.33 -1.78 9.12
C LEU A 200 9.06 -2.08 7.79
N ILE A 201 8.79 -1.29 6.74
CA ILE A 201 9.56 -1.35 5.48
C ILE A 201 11.03 -0.98 5.73
N PHE A 202 11.29 0.07 6.50
CA PHE A 202 12.64 0.46 6.87
C PHE A 202 13.36 -0.64 7.69
N LYS A 203 12.65 -1.24 8.65
CA LYS A 203 13.16 -2.37 9.44
C LYS A 203 13.50 -3.58 8.56
N GLU A 204 12.66 -3.87 7.56
CA GLU A 204 12.94 -4.92 6.58
C GLU A 204 14.21 -4.62 5.77
N TRP A 205 14.37 -3.37 5.31
CA TRP A 205 15.58 -2.95 4.58
C TRP A 205 16.86 -3.13 5.43
N LEU A 206 16.81 -2.79 6.71
CA LEU A 206 17.93 -3.02 7.64
C LEU A 206 18.24 -4.51 7.78
N PHE A 207 17.20 -5.34 7.94
CA PHE A 207 17.35 -6.78 8.06
C PHE A 207 18.00 -7.41 6.82
N ILE A 208 17.46 -7.12 5.63
CA ILE A 208 17.98 -7.61 4.33
C ILE A 208 19.45 -7.21 4.16
N ASN A 209 19.82 -5.98 4.54
CA ASN A 209 21.19 -5.50 4.38
C ASN A 209 22.16 -6.06 5.40
N LYS A 210 21.73 -6.28 6.65
CA LYS A 210 22.57 -6.92 7.67
C LYS A 210 22.89 -8.36 7.28
N VAL A 211 21.89 -9.12 6.84
CA VAL A 211 22.06 -10.50 6.36
C VAL A 211 23.02 -10.55 5.15
N ALA A 212 22.89 -9.62 4.21
CA ALA A 212 23.73 -9.58 3.02
C ALA A 212 25.20 -9.24 3.29
N ASN A 213 25.48 -8.48 4.36
CA ASN A 213 26.86 -8.15 4.75
C ASN A 213 27.53 -9.30 5.52
N ASN A 214 26.75 -10.10 6.26
CA ASN A 214 27.26 -11.24 7.02
C ASN A 214 27.48 -12.52 6.18
N GLY A 215 26.96 -12.55 4.94
CA GLY A 215 27.16 -13.64 3.98
C GLY A 215 28.27 -13.37 2.96
N ARG A 216 29.14 -12.39 3.22
CA ARG A 216 30.37 -12.10 2.45
C ARG A 216 31.59 -12.45 3.27
#